data_AF-A0A7S2JMN0-F1
#
_entry.id   AF-A0A7S2JMN0-F1
#
_cell.length_a   1.000
_cell.length_b   1.000
_cell.length_c   1.000
_cell.angle_alpha   90.00
_cell.angle_beta   90.00
_cell.angle_gamma   90.00
#
_symmetry.space_group_name_H-M   'P 1'
#
loop_
_entity.id
_entity.type
_entity.pdbx_description
1 polymer ?
#
loop_
_entity_poly.entity_id
_entity_poly.type
_entity_poly.pdbx_seq_one_letter_code
_entity_poly.pdbx_strand_id
1 'polypeptide(L)'
;HTNTALALALVLAIAIALTHPSPPGACLLPMALRFVLLPAPLLLLPGTLGSTCFRNALLHLLIADVLSNLHAFLTIVTNHAGSDLYRFSTGCSPHSPTFMLRQVLSSANYRTGGDVNDFLHGFLNYQVEHHIWPTLSMLSYQKAQPELQAICEAHGVPYVQESVWRRLVRTIRIMIGDTSMREWPGHPGEDEPPEVAAPPPGVVIF
;
A
#
# COMPACT_ATOMS: atom_id res chain seq x y z
N HIS A 1 5.32 -15.69 -1.41
CA HIS A 1 6.51 -14.85 -1.70
C HIS A 1 6.51 -14.22 -3.10
N THR A 2 5.77 -14.72 -4.10
CA THR A 2 5.77 -14.18 -5.48
C THR A 2 4.69 -13.12 -5.77
N ASN A 3 3.51 -13.18 -5.13
CA ASN A 3 2.41 -12.27 -5.48
C ASN A 3 2.54 -10.85 -4.91
N THR A 4 3.14 -10.69 -3.72
CA THR A 4 3.39 -9.37 -3.11
C THR A 4 4.53 -8.62 -3.81
N ALA A 5 5.57 -9.34 -4.26
CA ALA A 5 6.65 -8.76 -5.05
C ALA A 5 6.18 -8.24 -6.41
N LEU A 6 5.21 -8.92 -7.05
CA LEU A 6 4.62 -8.47 -8.31
C LEU A 6 3.70 -7.24 -8.13
N ALA A 7 2.91 -7.19 -7.06
CA ALA A 7 2.06 -6.03 -6.78
C ALA A 7 2.89 -4.79 -6.44
N LEU A 8 3.94 -4.94 -5.61
CA LEU A 8 4.89 -3.86 -5.35
C LEU A 8 5.65 -3.48 -6.63
N ALA A 9 6.08 -4.44 -7.44
CA ALA A 9 6.77 -4.16 -8.70
C ALA A 9 5.86 -3.47 -9.72
N LEU A 10 4.54 -3.72 -9.73
CA LEU A 10 3.60 -3.07 -10.62
C LEU A 10 3.28 -1.64 -10.16
N VAL A 11 3.04 -1.43 -8.86
CA VAL A 11 2.85 -0.09 -8.28
C VAL A 11 4.13 0.73 -8.39
N LEU A 12 5.30 0.12 -8.18
CA LEU A 12 6.60 0.74 -8.35
C LEU A 12 6.91 0.95 -9.84
N ALA A 13 6.52 0.07 -10.76
CA ALA A 13 6.69 0.27 -12.20
C ALA A 13 5.76 1.38 -12.74
N ILE A 14 4.55 1.51 -12.21
CA ILE A 14 3.64 2.62 -12.54
C ILE A 14 4.19 3.92 -11.95
N ALA A 15 4.66 3.91 -10.70
CA ALA A 15 5.30 5.08 -10.08
C ALA A 15 6.60 5.47 -10.79
N ILE A 16 7.43 4.51 -11.20
CA ILE A 16 8.67 4.73 -11.99
C ILE A 16 8.32 5.20 -13.41
N ALA A 17 7.29 4.65 -14.05
CA ALA A 17 6.83 5.14 -15.36
C ALA A 17 6.27 6.56 -15.31
N LEU A 18 5.75 6.99 -14.16
CA LEU A 18 5.23 8.34 -13.91
C LEU A 18 6.30 9.32 -13.40
N THR A 19 7.45 8.86 -12.88
CA THR A 19 8.46 9.71 -12.22
C THR A 19 9.86 9.64 -12.85
N HIS A 20 10.15 8.64 -13.67
CA HIS A 20 11.41 8.49 -14.41
C HIS A 20 11.14 8.43 -15.92
N PRO A 21 11.88 9.19 -16.75
CA PRO A 21 11.83 9.03 -18.19
C PRO A 21 12.43 7.66 -18.55
N SER A 22 11.58 6.64 -18.56
CA SER A 22 11.93 5.33 -19.12
C SER A 22 12.23 5.51 -20.61
N PRO A 23 13.21 4.82 -21.20
CA PRO A 23 13.47 4.96 -22.63
C PRO A 23 12.18 4.68 -23.40
N PRO A 24 11.85 5.47 -24.44
CA PRO A 24 10.59 5.32 -25.16
C PRO A 24 10.48 3.88 -25.68
N GLY A 25 9.53 3.12 -25.11
CA GLY A 25 9.32 1.70 -25.43
C GLY A 25 9.53 0.69 -24.30
N ALA A 26 10.17 1.06 -23.18
CA ALA A 26 10.41 0.14 -22.06
C ALA A 26 9.13 -0.45 -21.45
N CYS A 27 8.04 0.32 -21.46
CA CYS A 27 6.73 -0.13 -20.97
C CYS A 27 5.89 -0.82 -22.04
N LEU A 28 6.16 -0.57 -23.33
CA LEU A 28 5.35 -1.11 -24.43
C LEU A 28 5.56 -2.60 -24.64
N LEU A 29 6.81 -3.08 -24.50
CA LEU A 29 7.15 -4.49 -24.66
C LEU A 29 6.41 -5.40 -23.65
N PRO A 30 6.44 -5.17 -22.32
CA PRO A 30 5.71 -6.01 -21.38
C PRO A 30 4.19 -5.92 -21.57
N MET A 31 3.65 -4.76 -21.96
CA MET A 31 2.22 -4.65 -22.30
C MET A 31 1.86 -5.44 -23.55
N ALA A 32 2.65 -5.35 -24.62
CA ALA A 32 2.44 -6.12 -25.84
C ALA A 32 2.57 -7.62 -25.59
N LEU A 33 3.54 -8.05 -24.78
CA LEU A 33 3.71 -9.44 -24.37
C LEU A 33 2.46 -9.97 -23.64
N ARG A 34 1.98 -9.23 -22.64
CA ARG A 34 0.86 -9.68 -21.79
C ARG A 34 -0.49 -9.62 -22.48
N PHE A 35 -0.80 -8.51 -23.17
CA PHE A 35 -2.15 -8.28 -23.70
C PHE A 35 -2.32 -8.76 -25.15
N VAL A 36 -1.25 -8.87 -25.93
CA VAL A 36 -1.34 -9.27 -27.34
C VAL A 36 -0.70 -10.63 -27.57
N LEU A 37 0.59 -10.78 -27.25
CA LEU A 37 1.34 -12.00 -27.61
C LEU A 37 0.93 -13.22 -26.78
N LEU A 38 0.61 -13.04 -25.50
CA LEU A 38 0.15 -14.14 -24.62
C LEU A 38 -1.18 -14.74 -25.08
N PRO A 39 -2.25 -13.97 -25.40
CA PRO A 39 -3.48 -14.55 -25.94
C PRO A 39 -3.40 -14.88 -27.44
N ALA A 40 -2.42 -14.36 -28.20
CA ALA A 40 -2.33 -14.56 -29.66
C ALA A 40 -2.41 -16.01 -30.13
N PRO A 41 -1.84 -17.03 -29.45
CA PRO A 41 -2.00 -18.44 -29.84
C PRO A 41 -3.46 -18.90 -29.96
N LEU A 42 -4.40 -18.25 -29.25
CA LEU A 42 -5.83 -18.55 -29.36
C LEU A 42 -6.39 -18.26 -30.77
N LEU A 43 -5.75 -17.37 -31.54
CA LEU A 43 -6.12 -17.08 -32.93
C LEU A 43 -5.85 -18.25 -33.88
N LEU A 44 -5.08 -19.26 -33.46
CA LEU A 44 -4.83 -20.47 -34.26
C LEU A 44 -6.03 -21.44 -34.24
N LEU A 45 -7.02 -21.21 -33.37
CA LEU A 45 -8.24 -22.02 -33.34
C LEU A 45 -9.14 -21.72 -34.55
N PRO A 46 -9.79 -22.74 -35.14
CA PRO A 46 -10.47 -22.61 -36.41
C PRO A 46 -11.75 -21.76 -36.34
N GLY A 47 -12.07 -21.10 -37.46
CA GLY A 47 -13.30 -20.34 -37.63
C GLY A 47 -13.41 -19.12 -36.71
N THR A 48 -14.63 -18.80 -36.29
CA THR A 48 -14.90 -17.67 -35.38
C THR A 48 -14.51 -17.96 -33.92
N LEU A 49 -14.16 -19.21 -33.58
CA LEU A 49 -13.78 -19.61 -32.24
C LEU A 49 -12.49 -18.91 -31.79
N GLY A 50 -11.47 -18.88 -32.65
CA GLY A 50 -10.17 -18.28 -32.30
C GLY A 50 -10.24 -16.78 -32.01
N SER A 51 -10.94 -16.01 -32.86
CA SER A 51 -11.13 -14.57 -32.64
C SER A 51 -11.98 -14.27 -31.41
N THR A 52 -12.97 -15.10 -31.11
CA THR A 52 -13.80 -14.96 -29.91
C THR A 52 -13.00 -15.26 -28.63
N CYS A 53 -12.24 -16.37 -28.61
CA CYS A 53 -11.38 -16.72 -27.49
C CYS A 53 -10.30 -15.66 -27.24
N PHE A 54 -9.62 -15.18 -28.30
CA PHE A 54 -8.63 -14.12 -28.19
C PHE A 54 -9.22 -12.84 -27.57
N ARG A 55 -10.37 -12.38 -28.08
CA ARG A 55 -11.05 -11.18 -27.55
C ARG A 55 -11.44 -11.35 -26.09
N ASN A 56 -12.01 -12.50 -25.72
CA ASN A 56 -12.39 -12.77 -24.34
C ASN A 56 -11.15 -12.81 -23.42
N ALA A 57 -10.06 -13.44 -23.86
CA ALA A 57 -8.82 -13.47 -23.10
C ALA A 57 -8.23 -12.07 -22.90
N LEU A 58 -8.17 -11.26 -23.95
CA LEU A 58 -7.73 -9.86 -23.88
C LEU A 58 -8.60 -9.06 -22.89
N LEU A 59 -9.93 -9.17 -22.98
CA LEU A 59 -10.85 -8.50 -22.07
C LEU A 59 -10.66 -8.93 -20.62
N HIS A 60 -10.56 -10.23 -20.34
CA HIS A 60 -10.31 -10.72 -18.98
C HIS A 60 -8.97 -10.25 -18.43
N LEU A 61 -7.91 -10.23 -19.26
CA LEU A 61 -6.60 -9.72 -18.85
C LEU A 61 -6.67 -8.24 -18.50
N LEU A 62 -7.35 -7.42 -19.32
CA LEU A 62 -7.53 -5.98 -19.07
C LEU A 62 -8.32 -5.73 -17.79
N ILE A 63 -9.46 -6.43 -17.61
CA ILE A 63 -10.29 -6.30 -16.41
C ILE A 63 -9.50 -6.74 -15.17
N ALA A 64 -8.79 -7.87 -15.24
CA ALA A 64 -7.97 -8.36 -14.14
C ALA A 64 -6.86 -7.35 -13.76
N ASP A 65 -6.25 -6.71 -14.75
CA ASP A 65 -5.22 -5.70 -14.53
C ASP A 65 -5.80 -4.46 -13.83
N VAL A 66 -6.92 -3.94 -14.32
CA VAL A 66 -7.62 -2.80 -13.70
C VAL A 66 -8.03 -3.14 -12.26
N LEU A 67 -8.67 -4.30 -12.03
CA LEU A 67 -9.11 -4.71 -10.71
C LEU A 67 -7.94 -4.92 -9.75
N SER A 68 -6.84 -5.52 -10.22
CA SER A 68 -5.64 -5.75 -9.39
C SER A 68 -4.97 -4.43 -9.00
N ASN A 69 -4.89 -3.46 -9.92
CA ASN A 69 -4.33 -2.14 -9.62
C ASN A 69 -5.22 -1.34 -8.67
N LEU A 70 -6.55 -1.39 -8.84
CA LEU A 70 -7.48 -0.76 -7.91
C LEU A 70 -7.39 -1.39 -6.52
N HIS A 71 -7.35 -2.72 -6.43
CA HIS A 71 -7.19 -3.44 -5.18
C HIS A 71 -5.85 -3.13 -4.50
N ALA A 72 -4.75 -3.13 -5.24
CA ALA A 72 -3.43 -2.76 -4.73
C ALA A 72 -3.39 -1.31 -4.24
N PHE A 73 -3.98 -0.37 -4.99
CA PHE A 73 -4.10 1.02 -4.56
C PHE A 73 -4.86 1.14 -3.24
N LEU A 74 -6.03 0.49 -3.14
CA LEU A 74 -6.85 0.49 -1.93
C LEU A 74 -6.10 -0.11 -0.73
N THR A 75 -5.41 -1.23 -0.93
CA THR A 75 -4.77 -1.97 0.16
C THR A 75 -3.39 -1.45 0.55
N ILE A 76 -2.65 -0.79 -0.34
CA ILE A 76 -1.25 -0.35 -0.11
C ILE A 76 -1.11 1.17 -0.01
N VAL A 77 -1.85 1.96 -0.78
CA VAL A 77 -1.62 3.42 -0.79
C VAL A 77 -2.41 4.09 0.33
N THR A 78 -3.66 3.67 0.53
CA THR A 78 -4.57 4.42 1.40
C THR A 78 -4.23 4.32 2.90
N ASN A 79 -3.45 3.32 3.31
CA ASN A 79 -2.91 3.18 4.66
C ASN A 79 -1.65 4.02 4.91
N HIS A 80 -1.08 4.68 3.90
CA HIS A 80 0.08 5.58 4.05
C HIS A 80 -0.24 7.05 3.80
N ALA A 81 -1.46 7.35 3.38
CA ALA A 81 -1.88 8.70 3.04
C ALA A 81 -3.08 9.14 3.89
N GLY A 82 -2.90 10.22 4.64
CA GLY A 82 -3.98 10.85 5.41
C GLY A 82 -3.48 12.08 6.15
N SER A 83 -4.38 13.04 6.39
CA SER A 83 -4.08 14.26 7.18
C SER A 83 -3.87 14.00 8.67
N ASP A 84 -4.00 12.75 9.08
CA ASP A 84 -3.76 12.19 10.40
C ASP A 84 -2.41 11.46 10.51
N LEU A 85 -1.74 11.19 9.38
CA LEU A 85 -0.43 10.56 9.34
C LEU A 85 0.68 11.58 9.05
N TYR A 86 1.89 11.24 9.52
CA TYR A 86 3.07 12.06 9.31
C TYR A 86 3.82 11.70 8.03
N ARG A 87 4.33 12.73 7.36
CA ARG A 87 5.39 12.64 6.37
C ARG A 87 6.69 13.22 6.94
N PHE A 88 7.81 12.65 6.51
CA PHE A 88 9.13 13.01 6.99
C PHE A 88 9.98 13.53 5.83
N SER A 89 10.59 14.71 6.00
CA SER A 89 11.46 15.34 5.00
C SER A 89 12.93 14.90 5.14
N THR A 90 13.26 14.20 6.21
CA THR A 90 14.64 13.87 6.61
C THR A 90 14.81 12.35 6.71
N GLY A 91 16.00 11.85 6.40
CA GLY A 91 16.32 10.43 6.60
C GLY A 91 16.48 10.06 8.07
N CYS A 92 16.44 8.76 8.37
CA CYS A 92 16.84 8.20 9.66
C CYS A 92 17.55 6.87 9.44
N SER A 93 18.33 6.43 10.42
CA SER A 93 19.03 5.15 10.32
C SER A 93 18.03 3.98 10.30
N PRO A 94 18.12 3.03 9.35
CA PRO A 94 17.26 1.85 9.33
C PRO A 94 17.29 1.09 10.66
N HIS A 95 16.14 0.60 11.11
CA HIS A 95 15.98 -0.15 12.37
C HIS A 95 16.33 0.61 13.67
N SER A 96 16.61 1.92 13.60
CA SER A 96 16.72 2.76 14.81
C SER A 96 15.36 2.92 15.52
N PRO A 97 15.34 3.32 16.81
CA PRO A 97 14.09 3.66 17.50
C PRO A 97 13.27 4.71 16.75
N THR A 98 13.93 5.73 16.20
CA THR A 98 13.29 6.74 15.33
C THR A 98 12.69 6.11 14.08
N PHE A 99 13.40 5.19 13.42
CA PHE A 99 12.87 4.49 12.25
C PHE A 99 11.59 3.72 12.60
N MET A 100 11.57 2.99 13.72
CA MET A 100 10.41 2.23 14.17
C MET A 100 9.23 3.16 14.50
N LEU A 101 9.46 4.24 15.25
CA LEU A 101 8.43 5.24 15.54
C LEU A 101 7.80 5.80 14.26
N ARG A 102 8.65 6.15 13.28
CA ARG A 102 8.19 6.68 12.00
C ARG A 102 7.33 5.67 11.22
N GLN A 103 7.58 4.36 11.35
CA GLN A 103 6.72 3.35 10.73
C GLN A 103 5.31 3.40 11.30
N VAL A 104 5.15 3.53 12.62
CA VAL A 104 3.82 3.66 13.25
C VAL A 104 3.14 4.96 12.81
N LEU A 105 3.87 6.07 12.82
CA LEU A 105 3.29 7.40 12.57
C LEU A 105 2.99 7.72 11.10
N SER A 106 3.58 6.97 10.16
CA SER A 106 3.33 7.12 8.71
C SER A 106 2.43 6.05 8.10
N SER A 107 1.93 5.13 8.92
CA SER A 107 1.03 4.07 8.45
C SER A 107 -0.21 3.94 9.32
N ALA A 108 -1.23 3.33 8.77
CA ALA A 108 -2.48 3.04 9.45
C ALA A 108 -2.90 1.60 9.16
N ASN A 109 -3.55 0.96 10.12
CA ASN A 109 -4.18 -0.33 9.90
C ASN A 109 -5.62 -0.17 9.40
N TYR A 110 -6.13 -1.21 8.74
CA TYR A 110 -7.56 -1.31 8.46
C TYR A 110 -8.27 -2.13 9.52
N ARG A 111 -9.51 -2.54 9.26
CA ARG A 111 -10.15 -3.56 10.09
C ARG A 111 -9.28 -4.83 10.07
N THR A 112 -8.84 -5.25 11.24
CA THR A 112 -8.03 -6.45 11.45
C THR A 112 -8.89 -7.59 12.00
N GLY A 113 -8.44 -8.81 11.74
CA GLY A 113 -9.02 -10.04 12.24
C GLY A 113 -10.03 -10.67 11.27
N GLY A 114 -10.16 -11.98 11.40
CA GLY A 114 -10.98 -12.82 10.54
C GLY A 114 -10.28 -13.15 9.23
N ASP A 115 -9.94 -14.42 9.03
CA ASP A 115 -9.07 -14.87 7.93
C ASP A 115 -9.56 -14.45 6.55
N VAL A 116 -10.88 -14.37 6.32
CA VAL A 116 -11.45 -13.90 5.05
C VAL A 116 -11.14 -12.41 4.83
N ASN A 117 -11.30 -11.58 5.86
CA ASN A 117 -11.01 -10.16 5.79
C ASN A 117 -9.52 -9.92 5.54
N ASP A 118 -8.68 -10.62 6.30
CA ASP A 118 -7.23 -10.47 6.24
C ASP A 118 -6.71 -10.97 4.88
N PHE A 119 -7.23 -12.10 4.38
CA PHE A 119 -6.92 -12.60 3.05
C PHE A 119 -7.33 -11.62 1.93
N LEU A 120 -8.53 -11.03 2.02
CA LEU A 120 -8.99 -10.04 1.03
C LEU A 120 -8.15 -8.77 1.03
N HIS A 121 -7.48 -8.42 2.13
CA HIS A 121 -6.49 -7.34 2.17
C HIS A 121 -5.06 -7.83 1.89
N GLY A 122 -4.85 -9.12 1.63
CA GLY A 122 -3.52 -9.71 1.49
C GLY A 122 -2.67 -9.57 2.76
N PHE A 123 -3.30 -9.48 3.93
CA PHE A 123 -2.73 -9.16 5.24
C PHE A 123 -2.10 -7.77 5.35
N LEU A 124 -2.30 -6.89 4.36
CA LEU A 124 -1.84 -5.49 4.39
C LEU A 124 -2.80 -4.56 5.16
N ASN A 125 -3.84 -5.12 5.76
CA ASN A 125 -4.61 -4.46 6.82
C ASN A 125 -3.82 -4.34 8.14
N TYR A 126 -2.67 -5.03 8.26
CA TYR A 126 -1.68 -4.93 9.34
C TYR A 126 -0.42 -4.19 8.89
N GLN A 127 -0.59 -3.03 8.28
CA GLN A 127 0.51 -2.28 7.68
C GLN A 127 1.54 -1.79 8.71
N VAL A 128 1.07 -1.42 9.91
CA VAL A 128 1.95 -0.99 11.00
C VAL A 128 2.87 -2.15 11.41
N GLU A 129 2.33 -3.34 11.67
CA GLU A 129 3.11 -4.53 12.03
C GLU A 129 4.03 -4.97 10.89
N HIS A 130 3.54 -4.89 9.64
CA HIS A 130 4.34 -5.20 8.46
C HIS A 130 5.59 -4.32 8.38
N HIS A 131 5.50 -3.04 8.72
CA HIS A 131 6.65 -2.14 8.68
C HIS A 131 7.59 -2.29 9.86
N ILE A 132 7.06 -2.57 11.05
CA ILE A 132 7.89 -2.81 12.25
C ILE A 132 8.63 -4.15 12.12
N TRP A 133 7.95 -5.19 11.63
CA TRP A 133 8.51 -6.53 11.48
C TRP A 133 8.20 -7.14 10.11
N PRO A 134 8.86 -6.69 9.03
CA PRO A 134 8.57 -7.12 7.65
C PRO A 134 8.88 -8.60 7.40
N THR A 135 9.65 -9.23 8.28
CA THR A 135 10.04 -10.64 8.19
C THR A 135 9.06 -11.60 8.85
N LEU A 136 8.07 -11.09 9.61
CA LEU A 136 7.04 -11.94 10.21
C LEU A 136 6.17 -12.59 9.13
N SER A 137 5.68 -13.79 9.43
CA SER A 137 4.65 -14.41 8.62
C SER A 137 3.36 -13.59 8.68
N MET A 138 2.56 -13.62 7.61
CA MET A 138 1.29 -12.90 7.55
C MET A 138 0.35 -13.22 8.72
N LEU A 139 0.29 -14.48 9.15
CA LEU A 139 -0.51 -14.91 10.30
C LEU A 139 0.06 -14.43 11.65
N SER A 140 1.36 -14.13 11.71
CA SER A 140 2.00 -13.62 12.92
C SER A 140 1.60 -12.18 13.22
N TYR A 141 1.16 -11.40 12.22
CA TYR A 141 0.70 -10.02 12.44
C TYR A 141 -0.50 -9.95 13.39
N GLN A 142 -1.43 -10.91 13.28
CA GLN A 142 -2.59 -11.02 14.17
C GLN A 142 -2.17 -11.13 15.65
N LYS A 143 -1.04 -11.79 15.92
CA LYS A 143 -0.50 -11.99 17.27
C LYS A 143 0.30 -10.79 17.75
N ALA A 144 1.05 -10.18 16.83
CA ALA A 144 1.92 -9.04 17.14
C ALA A 144 1.14 -7.73 17.36
N GLN A 145 0.00 -7.55 16.68
CA GLN A 145 -0.81 -6.33 16.77
C GLN A 145 -1.16 -5.91 18.21
N PRO A 146 -1.78 -6.75 19.06
CA PRO A 146 -2.15 -6.33 20.41
C PRO A 146 -0.92 -5.97 21.28
N GLU A 147 0.22 -6.64 21.08
CA GLU A 147 1.47 -6.31 21.76
C GLU A 147 2.00 -4.93 21.34
N LEU A 148 1.97 -4.65 20.04
CA LEU A 148 2.40 -3.35 19.51
C LEU A 148 1.46 -2.21 19.92
N GLN A 149 0.15 -2.44 19.95
CA GLN A 149 -0.82 -1.47 20.46
C GLN A 149 -0.52 -1.11 21.93
N ALA A 150 -0.29 -2.12 22.79
CA ALA A 150 0.04 -1.88 24.19
C ALA A 150 1.35 -1.07 24.37
N ILE A 151 2.35 -1.31 23.52
CA ILE A 151 3.58 -0.52 23.50
C ILE A 151 3.29 0.93 23.09
N CYS A 152 2.48 1.13 22.04
CA CYS A 152 2.12 2.46 21.56
C CYS A 152 1.36 3.25 22.63
N GLU A 153 0.37 2.62 23.27
CA GLU A 153 -0.40 3.20 24.37
C GLU A 153 0.50 3.61 25.54
N ALA A 154 1.40 2.71 25.98
CA ALA A 154 2.32 2.97 27.09
C ALA A 154 3.28 4.15 26.83
N HIS A 155 3.56 4.46 25.56
CA HIS A 155 4.45 5.54 25.15
C HIS A 155 3.71 6.77 24.57
N GLY A 156 2.38 6.79 24.61
CA GLY A 156 1.58 7.89 24.06
C GLY A 156 1.73 8.05 22.55
N VAL A 157 2.12 6.99 21.84
CA VAL A 157 2.25 6.98 20.38
C VAL A 157 0.89 6.61 19.78
N PRO A 158 0.30 7.44 18.92
CA PRO A 158 -0.98 7.13 18.32
C PRO A 158 -0.85 5.97 17.33
N TYR A 159 -1.51 4.85 17.65
CA TYR A 159 -1.69 3.74 16.73
C TYR A 159 -2.98 3.94 15.92
N VAL A 160 -2.87 4.25 14.63
CA VAL A 160 -4.04 4.56 13.79
C VAL A 160 -4.63 3.30 13.17
N GLN A 161 -5.92 3.06 13.40
CA GLN A 161 -6.67 1.98 12.74
C GLN A 161 -8.03 2.48 12.25
N GLU A 162 -8.30 2.42 10.95
CA GLU A 162 -9.53 3.00 10.37
C GLU A 162 -10.08 2.15 9.21
N SER A 163 -11.38 2.23 8.92
CA SER A 163 -11.94 1.52 7.76
C SER A 163 -11.26 1.92 6.45
N VAL A 164 -11.01 0.95 5.56
CA VAL A 164 -10.41 1.18 4.23
C VAL A 164 -11.12 2.30 3.43
N TRP A 165 -12.43 2.43 3.57
CA TRP A 165 -13.22 3.46 2.88
C TRP A 165 -12.94 4.88 3.36
N ARG A 166 -12.76 5.08 4.68
CA ARG A 166 -12.36 6.40 5.21
C ARG A 166 -10.94 6.75 4.80
N ARG A 167 -10.03 5.77 4.82
CA ARG A 167 -8.66 5.91 4.35
C ARG A 167 -8.60 6.30 2.87
N LEU A 168 -9.43 5.68 2.04
CA LEU A 168 -9.62 6.08 0.63
C LEU A 168 -10.06 7.55 0.51
N VAL A 169 -11.08 7.97 1.26
CA VAL A 169 -11.57 9.36 1.23
C VAL A 169 -10.46 10.35 1.64
N ARG A 170 -9.70 10.05 2.71
CA ARG A 170 -8.56 10.87 3.14
C ARG A 170 -7.48 10.97 2.06
N THR A 171 -7.17 9.85 1.41
CA THR A 171 -6.20 9.80 0.31
C THR A 171 -6.66 10.65 -0.88
N ILE A 172 -7.93 10.52 -1.29
CA ILE A 172 -8.50 11.33 -2.38
C ILE A 172 -8.44 12.82 -2.05
N ARG A 173 -8.77 13.22 -0.81
CA ARG A 173 -8.65 14.63 -0.37
C ARG A 173 -7.22 15.16 -0.50
N ILE A 174 -6.22 14.34 -0.23
CA ILE A 174 -4.82 14.70 -0.49
C ILE A 174 -4.54 14.83 -1.98
N MET A 175 -4.98 13.85 -2.79
CA MET A 175 -4.73 13.84 -4.25
C MET A 175 -5.36 15.03 -4.97
N ILE A 176 -6.51 15.52 -4.52
CA ILE A 176 -7.18 16.70 -5.10
C ILE A 176 -6.72 18.02 -4.48
N GLY A 177 -5.80 18.00 -3.50
CA GLY A 177 -5.25 19.19 -2.86
C GLY A 177 -6.14 19.84 -1.79
N ASP A 178 -7.18 19.16 -1.31
CA ASP A 178 -8.07 19.65 -0.24
C ASP A 178 -7.39 19.59 1.14
N THR A 179 -6.59 18.56 1.39
CA THR A 179 -5.80 18.40 2.63
C THR A 179 -4.38 17.97 2.32
N SER A 180 -3.47 18.05 3.30
CA SER A 180 -2.12 17.48 3.20
C SER A 180 -1.82 16.54 4.36
N MET A 181 -0.83 15.66 4.17
CA MET A 181 -0.26 14.90 5.30
C MET A 181 0.43 15.85 6.28
N ARG A 182 0.49 15.45 7.55
CA ARG A 182 1.17 16.21 8.60
C ARG A 182 2.66 16.22 8.34
N GLU A 183 3.30 17.37 8.40
CA GLU A 183 4.76 17.40 8.43
C GLU A 183 5.25 17.04 9.83
N TRP A 184 6.25 16.17 9.91
CA TRP A 184 6.90 15.90 11.18
C TRP A 184 7.63 17.16 11.66
N PRO A 185 7.36 17.63 12.90
CA PRO A 185 7.92 18.89 13.38
C PRO A 185 9.42 18.80 13.71
N GLY A 186 9.97 17.59 13.88
CA GLY A 186 11.35 17.41 14.33
C GLY A 186 12.40 17.64 13.24
N HIS A 187 13.53 18.20 13.64
CA HIS A 187 14.63 18.57 12.76
C HIS A 187 15.82 17.59 12.85
N PRO A 188 16.68 17.48 11.81
CA PRO A 188 17.88 16.66 11.89
C PRO A 188 18.80 17.11 13.02
N GLY A 189 19.21 16.17 13.88
CA GLY A 189 20.20 16.43 14.95
C GLY A 189 19.61 16.80 16.31
N GLU A 190 18.29 16.72 16.49
CA GLU A 190 17.67 16.83 17.82
C GLU A 190 17.83 15.51 18.59
N ASP A 191 18.31 15.61 19.85
CA ASP A 191 18.59 14.46 20.72
C ASP A 191 17.31 13.78 21.24
N GLU A 192 16.22 14.55 21.40
CA GLU A 192 14.92 14.03 21.78
C GLU A 192 13.91 14.21 20.64
N PRO A 193 13.11 13.18 20.31
CA PRO A 193 12.04 13.33 19.32
C PRO A 193 10.97 14.30 19.87
N PRO A 194 10.42 15.18 19.02
CA PRO A 194 9.33 16.06 19.44
C PRO A 194 8.11 15.26 19.91
N GLU A 195 7.32 15.86 20.78
CA GLU A 195 6.06 15.29 21.24
C GLU A 195 5.15 14.97 20.04
N VAL A 196 4.60 13.75 20.03
CA VAL A 196 3.69 13.34 18.96
C VAL A 196 2.34 14.00 19.18
N ALA A 197 1.94 14.87 18.25
CA ALA A 197 0.64 15.52 18.36
C ALA A 197 -0.50 14.50 18.21
N ALA A 198 -1.53 14.66 19.05
CA ALA A 198 -2.72 13.83 18.97
C ALA A 198 -3.32 13.81 17.54
N PRO A 199 -3.85 12.67 17.08
CA PRO A 199 -4.57 12.58 15.82
C PRO A 199 -5.81 13.50 15.80
N PRO A 200 -6.32 13.86 14.60
CA PRO A 200 -7.52 14.68 14.51
C PRO A 200 -8.73 13.94 15.11
N PRO A 201 -9.76 14.68 15.58
CA PRO A 201 -10.99 14.07 16.08
C PRO A 201 -11.59 13.05 15.10
N GLY A 202 -12.07 11.93 15.62
CA GLY A 202 -12.73 10.88 14.84
C GLY A 202 -11.79 9.85 14.19
N VAL A 203 -10.49 9.91 14.45
CA VAL A 203 -9.55 8.80 14.20
C VAL A 203 -9.65 7.82 15.36
N VAL A 204 -9.79 6.53 15.06
CA VAL A 204 -9.75 5.49 16.09
C VAL A 204 -8.28 5.21 16.38
N ILE A 205 -7.90 5.43 17.64
CA ILE A 205 -6.57 5.25 18.17
C ILE A 205 -6.66 4.14 19.21
N PHE A 206 -5.69 3.24 19.18
CA PHE A 206 -5.45 2.24 20.23
C PHE A 206 -4.14 2.56 20.93
#